data_AF-W1I434-F1
#
_entry.id   AF-W1I434-F1
#
_cell.length_a   1.000
_cell.length_b   1.000
_cell.length_c   1.000
_cell.angle_alpha   90.00
_cell.angle_beta   90.00
_cell.angle_gamma   90.00
#
_symmetry.space_group_name_H-M   'P 1'
#
loop_
_entity.id
_entity.type
_entity.pdbx_description
1 polymer ?
#
loop_
_entity_poly.entity_id
_entity_poly.type
_entity_poly.pdbx_seq_one_letter_code
_entity_poly.pdbx_strand_id
1 'polypeptide(L)'
;MPIKDPEKKRAAQKRADEKRAGRTRNFATVVYPESAPADWMDRLNDYHVAALVSPLHDRDTNPSGEPKKPHYHVMLIFEGPKEFETQVKPIFDDIGGVGREMVNSARGYARYLCHLDNPEKAQYDPAEVRCMGGADYYGITNLPTDDIKMLGEIMSYIREQEIYSFAEFLEGCQLLRPDWYSLAALSRGWIIREYIKSLAWEKETGYVRVSDRAPAADPATGEVAGE
;
A
#
# COMPACT_ATOMS: atom_id res chain seq x y z
N MET A 1 38.03 7.97 -15.27
CA MET A 1 38.16 9.03 -16.30
C MET A 1 37.02 8.90 -17.30
N PRO A 2 36.42 10.01 -17.79
CA PRO A 2 35.39 9.94 -18.83
C PRO A 2 35.95 9.32 -20.11
N ILE A 3 35.23 8.37 -20.72
CA ILE A 3 35.59 7.82 -22.03
C ILE A 3 35.35 8.91 -23.08
N LYS A 4 36.43 9.48 -23.63
CA LYS A 4 36.39 10.56 -24.63
C LYS A 4 36.05 10.08 -26.04
N ASP A 5 36.32 8.81 -26.33
CA ASP A 5 36.07 8.16 -27.61
C ASP A 5 34.57 7.79 -27.75
N PRO A 6 33.83 8.36 -28.74
CA PRO A 6 32.40 8.12 -28.91
C PRO A 6 32.02 6.66 -29.16
N GLU A 7 32.83 5.90 -29.90
CA GLU A 7 32.55 4.49 -30.20
C GLU A 7 32.75 3.62 -28.97
N LYS A 8 33.85 3.86 -28.23
CA LYS A 8 34.09 3.17 -26.95
C LYS A 8 33.01 3.50 -25.92
N LYS A 9 32.50 4.73 -25.93
CA LYS A 9 31.37 5.14 -25.07
C LYS A 9 30.10 4.38 -25.44
N ARG A 10 29.78 4.26 -26.73
CA ARG A 10 28.59 3.51 -27.21
C ARG A 10 28.69 2.02 -26.89
N ALA A 11 29.85 1.40 -27.09
CA ALA A 11 30.09 0.00 -26.76
C ALA A 11 29.99 -0.27 -25.24
N ALA A 12 30.53 0.64 -24.42
CA ALA A 12 30.41 0.56 -22.97
C ALA A 12 28.95 0.68 -22.50
N GLN A 13 28.18 1.61 -23.08
CA GLN A 13 26.75 1.76 -22.80
C GLN A 13 25.97 0.49 -23.18
N LYS A 14 26.21 -0.06 -24.38
CA LYS A 14 25.55 -1.29 -24.84
C LYS A 14 25.79 -2.46 -23.88
N ARG A 15 27.03 -2.66 -23.43
CA ARG A 15 27.38 -3.69 -22.43
C ARG A 15 26.69 -3.45 -21.08
N ALA A 16 26.56 -2.19 -20.67
CA ALA A 16 25.86 -1.84 -19.44
C ALA A 16 24.36 -2.13 -19.54
N ASP A 17 23.75 -1.84 -20.69
CA ASP A 17 22.33 -2.11 -20.95
C ASP A 17 22.06 -3.62 -21.04
N GLU A 18 22.91 -4.38 -21.74
CA GLU A 18 22.87 -5.85 -21.78
C GLU A 18 22.99 -6.45 -20.37
N LYS A 19 23.87 -5.91 -19.51
CA LYS A 19 24.00 -6.35 -18.10
C LYS A 19 22.79 -5.95 -17.23
N ARG A 20 22.01 -4.96 -17.62
CA ARG A 20 20.79 -4.52 -16.91
C ARG A 20 19.54 -5.24 -17.42
N ALA A 21 19.55 -5.73 -18.66
CA ALA A 21 18.45 -6.45 -19.26
C ALA A 21 18.04 -7.65 -18.39
N GLY A 22 16.73 -7.81 -18.17
CA GLY A 22 16.15 -8.92 -17.41
C GLY A 22 16.27 -8.81 -15.87
N ARG A 23 16.98 -7.80 -15.34
CA ARG A 23 17.09 -7.57 -13.89
C ARG A 23 15.93 -6.73 -13.38
N THR A 24 15.36 -7.13 -12.27
CA THR A 24 14.28 -6.40 -11.59
C THR A 24 14.47 -6.44 -10.08
N ARG A 25 13.73 -5.62 -9.33
CA ARG A 25 13.78 -5.58 -7.86
C ARG A 25 12.79 -6.53 -7.20
N ASN A 26 11.74 -6.92 -7.91
CA ASN A 26 10.63 -7.67 -7.33
C ASN A 26 10.43 -8.97 -8.08
N PHE A 27 10.31 -10.06 -7.32
CA PHE A 27 10.11 -11.40 -7.86
C PHE A 27 9.03 -12.07 -7.04
N ALA A 28 8.26 -12.95 -7.67
CA ALA A 28 7.29 -13.74 -6.94
C ALA A 28 7.24 -15.18 -7.42
N THR A 29 6.79 -16.05 -6.53
CA THR A 29 6.63 -17.49 -6.75
C THR A 29 5.43 -18.00 -5.97
N VAL A 30 5.05 -19.24 -6.26
CA VAL A 30 4.00 -19.96 -5.55
C VAL A 30 4.63 -21.04 -4.70
N VAL A 31 4.23 -21.15 -3.43
CA VAL A 31 4.66 -22.21 -2.52
C VAL A 31 3.45 -23.07 -2.17
N TYR A 32 3.54 -24.39 -2.41
CA TYR A 32 2.51 -25.35 -2.02
C TYR A 32 2.87 -25.96 -0.67
N PRO A 33 2.06 -25.75 0.39
CA PRO A 33 2.38 -26.26 1.73
C PRO A 33 2.54 -27.78 1.79
N GLU A 34 1.85 -28.52 0.92
CA GLU A 34 1.92 -29.98 0.85
C GLU A 34 3.28 -30.52 0.39
N SER A 35 4.06 -29.73 -0.35
CA SER A 35 5.33 -30.16 -0.95
C SER A 35 6.53 -29.31 -0.56
N ALA A 36 6.30 -28.15 0.08
CA ALA A 36 7.37 -27.31 0.58
C ALA A 36 8.03 -27.92 1.84
N PRO A 37 9.30 -27.57 2.13
CA PRO A 37 9.92 -27.90 3.41
C PRO A 37 9.04 -27.42 4.58
N ALA A 38 8.89 -28.20 5.64
CA ALA A 38 8.03 -27.84 6.77
C ALA A 38 8.43 -26.50 7.43
N ASP A 39 9.71 -26.14 7.32
CA ASP A 39 10.38 -24.95 7.85
C ASP A 39 10.58 -23.84 6.80
N TRP A 40 9.90 -23.89 5.64
CA TRP A 40 10.16 -22.96 4.53
C TRP A 40 10.01 -21.47 4.89
N MET A 41 9.14 -21.14 5.84
CA MET A 41 8.97 -19.76 6.31
C MET A 41 10.16 -19.28 7.14
N ASP A 42 10.73 -20.15 7.97
CA ASP A 42 11.93 -19.84 8.75
C ASP A 42 13.12 -19.65 7.81
N ARG A 43 13.26 -20.53 6.81
CA ARG A 43 14.26 -20.39 5.75
C ARG A 43 14.14 -19.06 5.01
N LEU A 44 12.92 -18.69 4.62
CA LEU A 44 12.66 -17.41 3.98
C LEU A 44 13.11 -16.23 4.86
N ASN A 45 12.80 -16.29 6.15
CA ASN A 45 13.17 -15.25 7.11
C ASN A 45 14.70 -15.14 7.32
N ASP A 46 15.43 -16.24 7.24
CA ASP A 46 16.89 -16.30 7.38
C ASP A 46 17.65 -15.59 6.23
N TYR A 47 17.02 -15.42 5.07
CA TYR A 47 17.60 -14.62 3.99
C TYR A 47 17.66 -13.12 4.30
N HIS A 48 16.91 -12.65 5.30
CA HIS A 48 16.81 -11.24 5.67
C HIS A 48 16.49 -10.31 4.48
N VAL A 49 15.69 -10.82 3.54
CA VAL A 49 15.16 -10.06 2.40
C VAL A 49 13.73 -9.65 2.73
N ALA A 50 13.36 -8.41 2.39
CA ALA A 50 11.98 -7.96 2.53
C ALA A 50 11.06 -8.87 1.69
N ALA A 51 10.09 -9.50 2.35
CA ALA A 51 9.18 -10.43 1.70
C ALA A 51 7.74 -10.24 2.19
N LEU A 52 6.81 -10.45 1.27
CA LEU A 52 5.38 -10.54 1.55
C LEU A 52 4.92 -11.96 1.22
N VAL A 53 4.27 -12.61 2.18
CA VAL A 53 3.60 -13.90 1.97
C VAL A 53 2.10 -13.66 2.08
N SER A 54 1.35 -14.08 1.06
CA SER A 54 -0.11 -13.99 1.06
C SER A 54 -0.72 -14.74 2.25
N PRO A 55 -2.03 -14.54 2.53
CA PRO A 55 -2.82 -15.53 3.22
C PRO A 55 -2.76 -16.88 2.50
N LEU A 56 -3.24 -17.96 3.11
CA LEU A 56 -3.34 -19.23 2.40
C LEU A 56 -4.42 -19.12 1.33
N HIS A 57 -4.06 -19.26 0.06
CA HIS A 57 -5.02 -19.27 -1.04
C HIS A 57 -5.66 -20.66 -1.16
N ASP A 58 -6.72 -20.90 -0.40
CA ASP A 58 -7.48 -22.15 -0.33
C ASP A 58 -8.92 -22.06 -0.88
N ARG A 59 -9.34 -20.85 -1.30
CA ARG A 59 -10.68 -20.56 -1.86
C ARG A 59 -10.65 -20.24 -3.35
N ASP A 60 -9.49 -20.35 -3.99
CA ASP A 60 -9.34 -20.06 -5.41
C ASP A 60 -9.93 -21.17 -6.27
N THR A 61 -10.57 -20.79 -7.37
CA THR A 61 -11.12 -21.72 -8.36
C THR A 61 -10.44 -21.53 -9.72
N ASN A 62 -10.36 -22.63 -10.47
CA ASN A 62 -9.99 -22.62 -11.87
C ASN A 62 -11.14 -22.04 -12.73
N PRO A 63 -10.88 -21.62 -13.97
CA PRO A 63 -11.95 -21.23 -14.90
C PRO A 63 -13.03 -22.32 -15.11
N SER A 64 -12.69 -23.59 -14.89
CA SER A 64 -13.63 -24.72 -14.91
C SER A 64 -14.55 -24.79 -13.68
N GLY A 65 -14.29 -23.99 -12.63
CA GLY A 65 -14.98 -24.03 -11.34
C GLY A 65 -14.34 -24.98 -10.32
N GLU A 66 -13.36 -25.79 -10.72
CA GLU A 66 -12.67 -26.71 -9.81
C GLU A 66 -11.77 -25.96 -8.81
N PRO A 67 -11.74 -26.33 -7.52
CA PRO A 67 -10.84 -25.73 -6.55
C PRO A 67 -9.37 -25.88 -6.96
N LYS A 68 -8.60 -24.82 -6.79
CA LYS A 68 -7.14 -24.87 -6.90
C LYS A 68 -6.54 -25.53 -5.67
N LYS A 69 -5.36 -26.11 -5.85
CA LYS A 69 -4.55 -26.58 -4.72
C LYS A 69 -4.22 -25.40 -3.78
N PRO A 70 -4.33 -25.58 -2.45
CA PRO A 70 -3.92 -24.56 -1.50
C PRO A 70 -2.47 -24.13 -1.70
N HIS A 71 -2.23 -22.83 -1.77
CA HIS A 71 -0.91 -22.28 -2.04
C HIS A 71 -0.71 -20.92 -1.39
N TYR A 72 0.55 -20.53 -1.25
CA TYR A 72 0.94 -19.16 -0.90
C TYR A 72 1.56 -18.49 -2.12
N HIS A 73 1.24 -17.22 -2.34
CA HIS A 73 2.07 -16.35 -3.15
C HIS A 73 3.16 -15.73 -2.25
N VAL A 74 4.41 -15.80 -2.70
CA VAL A 74 5.56 -15.23 -2.00
C VAL A 74 6.20 -14.20 -2.91
N MET A 75 6.28 -12.95 -2.45
CA MET A 75 6.91 -11.85 -3.17
C MET A 75 8.18 -11.39 -2.43
N LEU A 76 9.32 -11.41 -3.11
CA LEU A 76 10.59 -10.87 -2.64
C LEU A 76 10.81 -9.45 -3.18
N ILE A 77 11.27 -8.55 -2.32
CA ILE A 77 11.50 -7.13 -2.61
C ILE A 77 12.96 -6.80 -2.28
N PHE A 78 13.76 -6.52 -3.30
CA PHE A 78 15.17 -6.16 -3.13
C PHE A 78 15.39 -4.65 -3.28
N GLU A 79 16.33 -4.10 -2.50
CA GLU A 79 16.74 -2.68 -2.60
C GLU A 79 17.31 -2.31 -3.99
N GLY A 80 17.90 -3.30 -4.68
CA GLY A 80 18.52 -3.15 -5.99
C GLY A 80 18.15 -4.29 -6.95
N PRO A 81 18.22 -4.08 -8.27
CA PRO A 81 17.84 -5.10 -9.24
C PRO A 81 18.69 -6.36 -9.09
N LYS A 82 18.05 -7.53 -9.09
CA LYS A 82 18.69 -8.84 -9.06
C LYS A 82 18.52 -9.56 -10.39
N GLU A 83 19.44 -10.47 -10.67
CA GLU A 83 19.31 -11.43 -11.76
C GLU A 83 18.62 -12.68 -11.20
N PHE A 84 17.68 -13.26 -11.97
CA PHE A 84 16.81 -14.31 -11.47
C PHE A 84 17.57 -15.61 -11.22
N GLU A 85 18.26 -16.12 -12.24
CA GLU A 85 18.86 -17.47 -12.22
C GLU A 85 19.91 -17.63 -11.13
N THR A 86 20.73 -16.60 -10.92
CA THR A 86 21.89 -16.67 -10.02
C THR A 86 21.63 -16.14 -8.62
N GLN A 87 20.66 -15.24 -8.44
CA GLN A 87 20.47 -14.56 -7.14
C GLN A 87 19.11 -14.82 -6.49
N VAL A 88 18.09 -15.19 -7.26
CA VAL A 88 16.71 -15.32 -6.76
C VAL A 88 16.25 -16.77 -6.81
N LYS A 89 16.53 -17.48 -7.90
CA LYS A 89 16.16 -18.88 -8.06
C LYS A 89 16.65 -19.77 -6.91
N PRO A 90 17.89 -19.62 -6.37
CA PRO A 90 18.32 -20.42 -5.22
C PRO A 90 17.45 -20.20 -3.97
N ILE A 91 16.94 -18.99 -3.76
CA ILE A 91 16.02 -18.67 -2.65
C ILE A 91 14.67 -19.35 -2.88
N PHE A 92 14.14 -19.27 -4.10
CA PHE A 92 12.89 -19.94 -4.46
C PHE A 92 13.01 -21.46 -4.30
N ASP A 93 14.09 -22.06 -4.78
CA ASP A 93 14.31 -23.50 -4.66
C ASP A 93 14.38 -23.93 -3.19
N ASP A 94 15.04 -23.17 -2.31
CA ASP A 94 15.21 -23.51 -0.89
C ASP A 94 13.89 -23.47 -0.09
N ILE A 95 12.96 -22.57 -0.47
CA ILE A 95 11.63 -22.46 0.17
C ILE A 95 10.56 -23.34 -0.51
N GLY A 96 10.92 -24.12 -1.53
CA GLY A 96 9.97 -24.93 -2.30
C GLY A 96 9.08 -24.12 -3.25
N GLY A 97 9.55 -22.96 -3.71
CA GLY A 97 8.90 -22.11 -4.70
C GLY A 97 8.80 -22.76 -6.07
N VAL A 98 7.62 -22.67 -6.68
CA VAL A 98 7.31 -23.24 -7.99
C VAL A 98 7.08 -22.12 -8.99
N GLY A 99 7.97 -22.06 -9.98
CA GLY A 99 7.88 -21.09 -11.06
C GLY A 99 8.25 -19.66 -10.64
N ARG A 100 8.13 -18.76 -11.62
CA ARG A 100 8.40 -17.32 -11.46
C ARG A 100 7.22 -16.55 -12.01
N GLU A 101 6.54 -15.81 -11.15
CA GLU A 101 5.46 -14.93 -11.56
C GLU A 101 5.99 -13.55 -11.97
N MET A 102 5.28 -12.93 -12.92
CA MET A 102 5.64 -11.63 -13.45
C MET A 102 5.16 -10.51 -12.52
N VAL A 103 6.11 -9.76 -11.97
CA VAL A 103 5.81 -8.60 -11.11
C VAL A 103 6.06 -7.31 -11.89
N ASN A 104 5.02 -6.81 -12.56
CA ASN A 104 5.08 -5.55 -13.33
C ASN A 104 5.03 -4.31 -12.41
N SER A 105 4.35 -4.42 -11.27
CA SER A 105 4.25 -3.38 -10.26
C SER A 105 4.27 -4.02 -8.89
N ALA A 106 5.16 -3.56 -8.01
CA ALA A 106 5.24 -4.06 -6.64
C ALA A 106 3.89 -3.90 -5.91
N ARG A 107 3.29 -2.70 -6.03
CA ARG A 107 1.98 -2.39 -5.46
C ARG A 107 0.87 -3.25 -6.05
N GLY A 108 0.82 -3.38 -7.37
CA GLY A 108 -0.22 -4.18 -8.03
C GLY A 108 -0.15 -5.65 -7.62
N TYR A 109 1.06 -6.21 -7.54
CA TYR A 109 1.24 -7.59 -7.13
C TYR A 109 0.99 -7.78 -5.62
N ALA A 110 1.37 -6.83 -4.76
CA ALA A 110 1.02 -6.85 -3.34
C ALA A 110 -0.50 -6.85 -3.14
N ARG A 111 -1.26 -5.98 -3.81
CA ARG A 111 -2.74 -5.99 -3.76
C ARG A 111 -3.33 -7.30 -4.30
N TYR A 112 -2.67 -7.92 -5.29
CA TYR A 112 -3.05 -9.20 -5.83
C TYR A 112 -2.95 -10.36 -4.81
N LEU A 113 -2.05 -10.28 -3.81
CA LEU A 113 -1.96 -11.27 -2.73
C LEU A 113 -3.27 -11.43 -1.93
N CYS A 114 -4.18 -10.46 -2.01
CA CYS A 114 -5.50 -10.50 -1.38
C CYS A 114 -6.65 -10.38 -2.39
N HIS A 115 -6.34 -10.40 -3.68
CA HIS A 115 -7.28 -10.21 -4.80
C HIS A 115 -8.10 -8.89 -4.77
N LEU A 116 -7.57 -7.84 -4.15
CA LEU A 116 -8.31 -6.59 -3.88
C LEU A 116 -8.84 -5.87 -5.13
N ASP A 117 -8.29 -6.17 -6.30
CA ASP A 117 -8.65 -5.55 -7.58
C ASP A 117 -9.48 -6.46 -8.50
N ASN A 118 -9.87 -7.65 -8.04
CA ASN A 118 -10.68 -8.59 -8.82
C ASN A 118 -11.86 -9.15 -7.99
N PRO A 119 -13.07 -8.58 -8.12
CA PRO A 119 -14.23 -8.97 -7.32
C PRO A 119 -14.78 -10.37 -7.66
N GLU A 120 -14.40 -10.95 -8.80
CA GLU A 120 -14.82 -12.31 -9.19
C GLU A 120 -14.00 -13.39 -8.48
N LYS A 121 -12.84 -13.03 -7.92
CA LYS A 121 -12.00 -13.93 -7.13
C LYS A 121 -12.31 -13.86 -5.65
N ALA A 122 -12.04 -14.96 -4.95
CA ALA A 122 -12.08 -14.99 -3.49
C ALA A 122 -11.18 -13.90 -2.89
N GLN A 123 -11.75 -13.07 -2.03
CA GLN A 123 -11.03 -12.01 -1.32
C GLN A 123 -10.40 -12.57 -0.05
N TYR A 124 -9.11 -12.31 0.16
CA TYR A 124 -8.39 -12.70 1.38
C TYR A 124 -8.13 -11.49 2.26
N ASP A 125 -7.94 -11.73 3.57
CA ASP A 125 -7.77 -10.66 4.54
C ASP A 125 -6.36 -10.07 4.46
N PRO A 126 -6.22 -8.76 4.17
CA PRO A 126 -4.95 -8.04 4.28
C PRO A 126 -4.19 -8.26 5.60
N ALA A 127 -4.90 -8.44 6.73
CA ALA A 127 -4.29 -8.64 8.04
C ALA A 127 -3.56 -9.98 8.17
N GLU A 128 -3.87 -10.95 7.30
CA GLU A 128 -3.21 -12.27 7.26
C GLU A 128 -1.95 -12.27 6.38
N VAL A 129 -1.63 -11.17 5.69
CA VAL A 129 -0.38 -11.03 4.92
C VAL A 129 0.80 -10.98 5.90
N ARG A 130 1.73 -11.92 5.75
CA ARG A 130 2.95 -11.92 6.56
C ARG A 130 4.00 -11.03 5.93
N CYS A 131 4.47 -10.07 6.72
CA CYS A 131 5.56 -9.18 6.37
C CYS A 131 6.86 -9.67 7.02
N MET A 132 7.89 -9.95 6.21
CA MET A 132 9.20 -10.41 6.67
C MET A 132 10.31 -9.47 6.19
N GLY A 133 11.47 -9.49 6.87
CA GLY A 133 12.65 -8.74 6.45
C GLY A 133 12.44 -7.22 6.33
N GLY A 134 11.53 -6.65 7.13
CA GLY A 134 11.21 -5.21 7.12
C GLY A 134 10.24 -4.77 6.00
N ALA A 135 9.58 -5.71 5.31
CA ALA A 135 8.51 -5.37 4.37
C ALA A 135 7.33 -4.70 5.11
N ASP A 136 6.65 -3.78 4.42
CA ASP A 136 5.43 -3.13 4.91
C ASP A 136 4.34 -3.24 3.84
N TYR A 137 3.42 -4.19 4.04
CA TYR A 137 2.32 -4.44 3.12
C TYR A 137 1.43 -3.21 2.91
N TYR A 138 1.04 -2.53 4.00
CA TYR A 138 0.17 -1.37 3.92
C TYR A 138 0.88 -0.20 3.25
N GLY A 139 2.15 0.05 3.59
CA GLY A 139 2.96 1.06 2.91
C GLY A 139 3.12 0.83 1.41
N ILE A 140 3.15 -0.44 0.96
CA ILE A 140 3.25 -0.80 -0.47
C ILE A 140 1.89 -0.68 -1.19
N THR A 141 0.81 -1.12 -0.53
CA THR A 141 -0.52 -1.24 -1.15
C THR A 141 -1.31 0.06 -1.14
N ASN A 142 -1.05 0.94 -0.18
CA ASN A 142 -1.82 2.17 0.01
C ASN A 142 -1.74 3.09 -1.21
N LEU A 143 -2.89 3.60 -1.67
CA LEU A 143 -2.95 4.59 -2.74
C LEU A 143 -3.05 5.99 -2.14
N PRO A 144 -2.37 7.00 -2.73
CA PRO A 144 -2.59 8.40 -2.32
C PRO A 144 -4.05 8.86 -2.44
N THR A 145 -4.85 8.23 -3.30
CA THR A 145 -6.30 8.47 -3.41
C THR A 145 -7.08 7.91 -2.21
N ASP A 146 -6.63 6.79 -1.65
CA ASP A 146 -7.25 6.17 -0.48
C ASP A 146 -7.03 7.06 0.75
N ASP A 147 -5.84 7.64 0.90
CA ASP A 147 -5.56 8.67 1.91
C ASP A 147 -6.53 9.86 1.82
N ILE A 148 -6.82 10.35 0.62
CA ILE A 148 -7.69 11.51 0.42
C ILE A 148 -9.14 11.16 0.80
N LYS A 149 -9.63 10.00 0.38
CA LYS A 149 -10.97 9.54 0.75
C LYS A 149 -11.07 9.36 2.27
N MET A 150 -10.07 8.70 2.88
CA MET A 150 -10.00 8.48 4.32
C MET A 150 -9.92 9.80 5.09
N LEU A 151 -9.18 10.80 4.60
CA LEU A 151 -9.16 12.14 5.17
C LEU A 151 -10.54 12.80 5.14
N GLY A 152 -11.30 12.63 4.05
CA GLY A 152 -12.68 13.09 3.96
C GLY A 152 -13.56 12.47 5.04
N GLU A 153 -13.49 11.14 5.20
CA GLU A 153 -14.24 10.41 6.24
C GLU A 153 -13.85 10.85 7.65
N ILE A 154 -12.55 11.00 7.94
CA ILE A 154 -12.02 11.48 9.22
C ILE A 154 -12.54 12.89 9.52
N MET A 155 -12.48 13.81 8.55
CA MET A 155 -12.94 15.19 8.75
C MET A 155 -14.45 15.28 8.98
N SER A 156 -15.25 14.46 8.28
CA SER A 156 -16.69 14.37 8.53
C SER A 156 -16.96 13.83 9.94
N TYR A 157 -16.31 12.74 10.33
CA TYR A 157 -16.48 12.14 11.66
C TYR A 157 -16.11 13.11 12.78
N ILE A 158 -14.96 13.79 12.69
CA ILE A 158 -14.53 14.80 13.66
C ILE A 158 -15.58 15.90 13.82
N ARG A 159 -16.16 16.38 12.71
CA ARG A 159 -17.18 17.43 12.73
C ARG A 159 -18.49 16.94 13.33
N GLU A 160 -18.96 15.77 12.92
CA GLU A 160 -20.23 15.18 13.37
C GLU A 160 -20.21 14.80 14.85
N GLN A 161 -19.07 14.31 15.34
CA GLN A 161 -18.87 13.95 16.75
C GLN A 161 -18.33 15.10 17.60
N GLU A 162 -18.16 16.30 17.02
CA GLU A 162 -17.63 17.49 17.70
C GLU A 162 -16.30 17.22 18.45
N ILE A 163 -15.36 16.53 17.81
CA ILE A 163 -14.07 16.18 18.42
C ILE A 163 -13.11 17.38 18.33
N TYR A 164 -12.85 18.01 19.47
CA TYR A 164 -11.93 19.17 19.57
C TYR A 164 -10.55 18.81 20.14
N SER A 165 -10.31 17.52 20.44
CA SER A 165 -9.05 17.01 20.97
C SER A 165 -8.41 16.02 20.01
N PHE A 166 -7.17 16.29 19.58
CA PHE A 166 -6.44 15.35 18.74
C PHE A 166 -6.07 14.06 19.51
N ALA A 167 -5.89 14.13 20.82
CA ALA A 167 -5.65 12.95 21.65
C ALA A 167 -6.88 12.02 21.68
N GLU A 168 -8.07 12.60 21.91
CA GLU A 168 -9.33 11.86 21.88
C GLU A 168 -9.57 11.19 20.51
N PHE A 169 -9.30 11.92 19.41
CA PHE A 169 -9.38 11.36 18.07
C PHE A 169 -8.44 10.14 17.90
N LEU A 170 -7.18 10.25 18.30
CA LEU A 170 -6.21 9.16 18.18
C LEU A 170 -6.59 7.95 19.03
N GLU A 171 -6.97 8.15 20.28
CA GLU A 171 -7.39 7.07 21.20
C GLU A 171 -8.64 6.35 20.69
N GLY A 172 -9.63 7.09 20.17
CA GLY A 172 -10.80 6.51 19.53
C GLY A 172 -10.44 5.67 18.30
N CYS A 173 -9.52 6.17 17.46
CA CYS A 173 -9.07 5.44 16.27
C CYS A 173 -8.32 4.16 16.63
N GLN A 174 -7.48 4.14 17.68
CA GLN A 174 -6.76 2.93 18.07
C GLN A 174 -7.69 1.73 18.31
N LEU A 175 -8.87 1.98 18.88
CA LEU A 175 -9.83 0.93 19.21
C LEU A 175 -10.77 0.59 18.05
N LEU A 176 -11.23 1.59 17.32
CA LEU A 176 -12.36 1.44 16.39
C LEU A 176 -11.94 1.51 14.92
N ARG A 177 -10.85 2.22 14.60
CA ARG A 177 -10.36 2.48 13.23
C ARG A 177 -8.82 2.48 13.16
N PRO A 178 -8.17 1.31 13.26
CA PRO A 178 -6.71 1.21 13.19
C PRO A 178 -6.10 1.75 11.89
N ASP A 179 -6.88 1.72 10.80
CA ASP A 179 -6.54 2.33 9.51
C ASP A 179 -6.42 3.86 9.61
N TRP A 180 -7.39 4.52 10.25
CA TRP A 180 -7.34 5.97 10.51
C TRP A 180 -6.22 6.34 11.47
N TYR A 181 -6.00 5.52 12.50
CA TYR A 181 -4.90 5.72 13.44
C TYR A 181 -3.55 5.70 12.72
N SER A 182 -3.34 4.71 11.85
CA SER A 182 -2.10 4.58 11.06
C SER A 182 -1.88 5.78 10.15
N LEU A 183 -2.92 6.22 9.42
CA LEU A 183 -2.84 7.40 8.56
C LEU A 183 -2.46 8.66 9.37
N ALA A 184 -3.13 8.88 10.50
CA ALA A 184 -2.90 10.04 11.35
C ALA A 184 -1.50 10.02 11.99
N ALA A 185 -1.06 8.88 12.52
CA ALA A 185 0.22 8.74 13.20
C ALA A 185 1.42 8.83 12.26
N LEU A 186 1.28 8.32 11.02
CA LEU A 186 2.42 8.16 10.11
C LEU A 186 2.56 9.29 9.09
N SER A 187 1.47 9.87 8.59
CA SER A 187 1.56 10.77 7.42
C SER A 187 0.67 12.02 7.48
N ARG A 188 -0.55 11.94 8.02
CA ARG A 188 -1.56 13.02 7.91
C ARG A 188 -1.99 13.66 9.23
N GLY A 189 -1.34 13.33 10.35
CA GLY A 189 -1.71 13.91 11.66
C GLY A 189 -1.66 15.43 11.69
N TRP A 190 -0.77 16.05 10.93
CA TRP A 190 -0.66 17.52 10.87
C TRP A 190 -1.95 18.17 10.35
N ILE A 191 -2.53 17.69 9.25
CA ILE A 191 -3.72 18.31 8.65
C ILE A 191 -4.97 18.03 9.50
N ILE A 192 -5.04 16.83 10.10
CA ILE A 192 -6.12 16.46 11.03
C ILE A 192 -6.09 17.39 12.25
N ARG A 193 -4.90 17.62 12.83
CA ARG A 193 -4.73 18.54 13.96
C ARG A 193 -5.11 19.97 13.61
N GLU A 194 -4.70 20.49 12.44
CA GLU A 194 -5.08 21.84 12.02
C GLU A 194 -6.59 21.95 11.78
N TYR A 195 -7.22 20.91 11.21
CA TYR A 195 -8.68 20.86 11.05
C TYR A 195 -9.42 20.94 12.39
N ILE A 196 -9.01 20.12 13.38
CA ILE A 196 -9.56 20.13 14.75
C ILE A 196 -9.41 21.52 15.39
N LYS A 197 -8.22 22.14 15.28
CA LYS A 197 -7.98 23.48 15.81
C LYS A 197 -8.88 24.53 15.17
N SER A 198 -9.07 24.48 13.84
CA SER A 198 -9.97 25.38 13.14
C SER A 198 -11.41 25.21 13.64
N LEU A 199 -11.90 23.98 13.81
CA LEU A 199 -13.24 23.72 14.36
C LEU A 199 -13.41 24.25 15.79
N ALA A 200 -12.40 24.07 16.65
CA ALA A 200 -12.42 24.59 18.01
C ALA A 200 -12.48 26.13 18.02
N TRP A 201 -11.66 26.78 17.19
CA TRP A 201 -11.68 28.23 17.03
C TRP A 201 -13.01 28.75 16.46
N GLU A 202 -13.58 28.07 15.47
CA GLU A 202 -14.90 28.43 14.92
C GLU A 202 -15.98 28.38 16.00
N LYS A 203 -15.96 27.34 16.85
CA LYS A 203 -16.89 27.20 17.98
C LYS A 203 -16.69 28.27 19.05
N GLU A 204 -15.45 28.57 19.41
CA GLU A 204 -15.11 29.59 20.39
C GLU A 204 -15.52 31.01 19.94
N THR A 205 -15.30 31.31 18.65
CA THR A 205 -15.55 32.66 18.10
C THR A 205 -16.94 32.85 17.52
N GLY A 206 -17.73 31.79 17.38
CA GLY A 206 -19.00 31.84 16.66
C GLY A 206 -18.81 32.16 15.16
N TYR A 207 -17.70 31.70 14.56
CA TYR A 207 -17.38 31.99 13.17
C TYR A 207 -18.47 31.46 12.21
N VAL A 208 -19.01 32.36 11.38
CA VAL A 208 -19.98 32.00 10.35
C VAL A 208 -19.25 31.66 9.04
N ARG A 209 -19.30 30.37 8.68
CA ARG A 209 -18.71 29.86 7.44
C ARG A 209 -19.37 30.49 6.22
N VAL A 210 -18.61 30.61 5.14
CA VAL A 210 -19.07 31.22 3.88
C VAL A 210 -20.36 30.59 3.35
N SER A 211 -20.52 29.27 3.50
CA SER A 211 -21.74 28.55 3.09
C SER A 211 -23.00 28.99 3.83
N ASP A 212 -22.84 29.50 5.05
CA ASP A 212 -23.93 29.78 5.99
C ASP A 212 -24.15 31.30 6.17
N ARG A 213 -23.34 32.12 5.48
CA ARG A 213 -23.54 33.58 5.47
C ARG A 213 -24.77 33.91 4.65
N ALA A 214 -25.64 34.74 5.21
CA ALA A 214 -26.66 35.41 4.40
C ALA A 214 -25.95 36.20 3.28
N PRO A 215 -26.46 36.16 2.03
CA PRO A 215 -25.89 36.97 0.97
C PRO A 215 -26.00 38.45 1.37
N ALA A 216 -24.94 39.22 1.13
CA ALA A 216 -24.87 40.63 1.53
C ALA A 216 -25.95 41.49 0.85
N ALA A 217 -26.43 41.04 -0.32
CA ALA A 217 -27.58 41.60 -1.01
C ALA A 217 -28.44 40.47 -1.58
N ASP A 218 -29.75 40.70 -1.66
CA ASP A 218 -30.66 39.78 -2.35
C ASP A 218 -30.21 39.65 -3.83
N PRO A 219 -29.91 38.44 -4.32
CA PRO A 219 -29.40 38.25 -5.68
C PRO A 219 -30.43 38.54 -6.79
N ALA A 220 -31.72 38.65 -6.47
CA ALA A 220 -32.80 39.03 -7.38
C ALA A 220 -33.11 40.53 -7.35
N THR A 221 -33.03 41.18 -6.18
CA THR A 221 -33.41 42.61 -6.04
C THR A 221 -32.23 43.57 -5.87
N GLY A 222 -31.06 43.06 -5.50
CA GLY A 222 -29.86 43.86 -5.21
C GLY A 222 -29.93 44.65 -3.90
N GLU A 223 -30.98 44.45 -3.10
CA GLU A 223 -31.14 45.15 -1.82
C GLU A 223 -30.17 44.61 -0.78
N VAL A 224 -29.39 45.50 -0.16
CA VAL A 224 -28.39 45.18 0.86
C VAL A 224 -29.11 45.01 2.19
N ALA A 225 -28.77 43.96 2.95
CA ALA A 225 -29.36 43.74 4.26
C ALA A 225 -28.87 44.80 5.27
N GLY A 226 -29.62 45.89 5.42
CA GLY A 226 -29.42 46.91 6.46
C GLY A 226 -29.15 48.32 5.92
N GLU A 227 -30.21 49.01 5.48
CA GLU A 227 -30.37 50.48 5.59
C GLU A 227 -31.74 50.78 6.22
#